data_AF-A0A8J3IN42-F1
#
_entry.id   AF-A0A8J3IN42-F1
#
_cell.length_a   1.000
_cell.length_b   1.000
_cell.length_c   1.000
_cell.angle_alpha   90.00
_cell.angle_beta   90.00
_cell.angle_gamma   90.00
#
_symmetry.space_group_name_H-M   'P 1'
#
loop_
_entity.id
_entity.type
_entity.pdbx_description
1 polymer ?
#
loop_
_entity_poly.entity_id
_entity_poly.type
_entity_poly.pdbx_seq_one_letter_code
_entity_poly.pdbx_strand_id
1 'polypeptide(L)'
;MPQNRSSDHAPMMTLYQCPNCQQHWVQDGAQIRLRVGSAESDVLARTLQIDLDQVPQAPCRLCLFRAGADTGRFEENAYGRTQGYGLTWEAAEPVGAHLLISVLSEAFLLQSRLPPASHEIRDRSHVRQVLRWFIETEHLPCAHILDARDQRDMAAGLPPGHGMSGTERWQWKGAIFRGDCPPLQGIALITLALALPQEELLHLSSLLHLTKGMLELTLTRQCAQ
;
A
#
# COMPACT_ATOMS: atom_id res chain seq x y z
N MET A 1 -24.80 -8.05 -39.91
CA MET A 1 -23.50 -7.88 -39.24
C MET A 1 -23.49 -6.51 -38.58
N PRO A 2 -23.63 -6.41 -37.25
CA PRO A 2 -23.46 -5.14 -36.57
C PRO A 2 -21.96 -4.85 -36.40
N GLN A 3 -21.56 -3.66 -36.84
CA GLN A 3 -20.21 -3.14 -36.68
C GLN A 3 -19.96 -2.85 -35.20
N ASN A 4 -19.04 -3.61 -34.61
CA ASN A 4 -18.55 -3.40 -33.26
C ASN A 4 -17.69 -2.13 -33.26
N ARG A 5 -18.30 -0.97 -33.00
CA ARG A 5 -17.55 0.26 -32.68
C ARG A 5 -17.10 0.12 -31.23
N SER A 6 -15.89 -0.43 -31.06
CA SER A 6 -15.09 -0.20 -29.85
C SER A 6 -14.90 1.30 -29.74
N SER A 7 -15.70 1.94 -28.90
CA SER A 7 -15.44 3.31 -28.47
C SER A 7 -14.17 3.29 -27.63
N ASP A 8 -13.06 3.66 -28.24
CA ASP A 8 -11.82 4.04 -27.57
C ASP A 8 -12.10 5.29 -26.71
N HIS A 9 -12.81 5.11 -25.61
CA HIS A 9 -12.91 6.12 -24.57
C HIS A 9 -11.55 6.17 -23.89
N ALA A 10 -10.78 7.21 -24.18
CA ALA A 10 -9.59 7.52 -23.41
C ALA A 10 -9.95 7.48 -21.91
N PRO A 11 -9.09 6.89 -21.06
CA PRO A 11 -9.36 6.84 -19.63
C PRO A 11 -9.66 8.26 -19.11
N MET A 12 -10.84 8.45 -18.52
CA MET A 12 -11.26 9.74 -18.02
C MET A 12 -10.65 9.97 -16.64
N MET A 13 -9.75 10.94 -16.54
CA MET A 13 -9.22 11.40 -15.27
C MET A 13 -10.34 12.06 -14.46
N THR A 14 -10.54 11.60 -13.23
CA THR A 14 -11.54 12.12 -12.29
C THR A 14 -10.85 12.52 -10.99
N LEU A 15 -11.11 13.75 -10.53
CA LEU A 15 -10.71 14.25 -9.23
C LEU A 15 -11.86 14.02 -8.24
N TYR A 16 -11.56 13.45 -7.08
CA TYR A 16 -12.51 13.21 -6.00
C TYR A 16 -12.11 13.99 -4.76
N GLN A 17 -13.08 14.27 -3.89
CA GLN A 17 -12.83 14.72 -2.53
C GLN A 17 -13.23 13.62 -1.54
N CYS A 18 -12.38 13.37 -0.54
CA CYS A 18 -12.71 12.43 0.51
C CYS A 18 -13.67 13.09 1.52
N PRO A 19 -14.87 12.53 1.77
CA PRO A 19 -15.81 13.12 2.71
C PRO A 19 -15.30 13.09 4.17
N ASN A 20 -14.34 12.21 4.48
CA ASN A 20 -13.86 12.00 5.85
C ASN A 20 -12.68 12.91 6.22
N CYS A 21 -11.74 13.15 5.31
CA CYS A 21 -10.54 13.95 5.57
C CYS A 21 -10.42 15.20 4.68
N GLN A 22 -11.39 15.41 3.79
CA GLN A 22 -11.45 16.54 2.85
C GLN A 22 -10.24 16.63 1.90
N GLN A 23 -9.40 15.60 1.83
CA GLN A 23 -8.29 15.53 0.90
C GLN A 23 -8.78 15.17 -0.50
N HIS A 24 -8.21 15.81 -1.51
CA HIS A 24 -8.42 15.43 -2.90
C HIS A 24 -7.54 14.25 -3.31
N TRP A 25 -8.07 13.41 -4.19
CA TRP A 25 -7.38 12.27 -4.78
C TRP A 25 -7.86 12.05 -6.22
N VAL A 26 -7.02 11.43 -7.06
CA VAL A 26 -7.28 11.29 -8.50
C VAL A 26 -7.39 9.82 -8.89
N GLN A 27 -8.35 9.54 -9.77
CA GLN A 27 -8.39 8.34 -10.57
C GLN A 27 -8.16 8.70 -12.03
N ASP A 28 -7.08 8.23 -12.63
CA ASP A 28 -6.76 8.40 -14.06
C ASP A 28 -6.89 7.05 -14.76
N GLY A 29 -8.12 6.74 -15.19
CA GLY A 29 -8.50 5.41 -15.65
C GLY A 29 -8.25 4.34 -14.58
N ALA A 30 -7.20 3.57 -14.80
CA ALA A 30 -6.72 2.51 -13.93
C ALA A 30 -5.69 2.99 -12.88
N GLN A 31 -5.22 4.23 -12.93
CA GLN A 31 -4.24 4.73 -11.97
C GLN A 31 -4.93 5.47 -10.83
N ILE A 32 -4.54 5.19 -9.58
CA ILE A 32 -5.02 5.94 -8.41
C ILE A 32 -3.88 6.71 -7.75
N ARG A 33 -4.11 8.01 -7.50
CA ARG A 33 -3.21 8.90 -6.75
C ARG A 33 -3.93 9.40 -5.51
N LEU A 34 -3.47 8.95 -4.35
CA LEU A 34 -4.25 8.95 -3.10
C LEU A 34 -4.26 10.27 -2.34
N ARG A 35 -3.34 11.16 -2.68
CA ARG A 35 -3.27 12.50 -2.12
C ARG A 35 -2.74 13.44 -3.18
N VAL A 36 -3.47 14.52 -3.37
CA VAL A 36 -3.10 15.63 -4.24
C VAL A 36 -2.95 16.85 -3.35
N GLY A 37 -1.81 17.53 -3.44
CA GLY A 37 -1.60 18.78 -2.69
C GLY A 37 -2.60 19.85 -3.12
N SER A 38 -2.82 20.89 -2.32
CA SER A 38 -3.76 21.98 -2.67
C SER A 38 -3.38 22.64 -4.00
N ALA A 39 -2.12 23.04 -4.16
CA ALA A 39 -1.63 23.63 -5.40
C ALA A 39 -1.79 22.72 -6.62
N GLU A 40 -1.62 21.41 -6.43
CA GLU A 40 -1.84 20.43 -7.50
C GLU A 40 -3.33 20.22 -7.80
N SER A 41 -4.18 20.26 -6.76
CA SER A 41 -5.64 20.17 -6.90
C SER A 41 -6.16 21.32 -7.76
N ASP A 42 -5.66 22.54 -7.55
CA ASP A 42 -6.01 23.70 -8.36
C ASP A 42 -5.60 23.54 -9.82
N VAL A 43 -4.40 22.98 -10.06
CA VAL A 43 -3.90 22.71 -11.41
C VAL A 43 -4.79 21.67 -12.11
N LEU A 44 -5.12 20.58 -11.41
CA LEU A 44 -5.98 19.52 -11.95
C LEU A 44 -7.40 20.01 -12.18
N ALA A 45 -7.97 20.80 -11.27
CA ALA A 45 -9.30 21.38 -11.44
C ALA A 45 -9.39 22.24 -12.69
N ARG A 46 -8.40 23.11 -12.91
CA ARG A 46 -8.30 23.90 -14.15
C ARG A 46 -8.12 23.03 -15.40
N THR A 47 -7.33 21.96 -15.30
CA THR A 47 -7.04 21.05 -16.42
C THR A 47 -8.29 20.25 -16.82
N LEU A 48 -9.06 19.79 -15.83
CA LEU A 48 -10.29 19.02 -16.01
C LEU A 48 -11.52 19.92 -16.21
N GLN A 49 -11.36 21.25 -16.09
CA GLN A 49 -12.44 22.24 -16.15
C GLN A 49 -13.56 21.95 -15.15
N ILE A 50 -13.19 21.54 -13.93
CA ILE A 50 -14.12 21.23 -12.84
C ILE A 50 -14.01 22.27 -11.73
N ASP A 51 -15.14 22.50 -11.06
CA ASP A 51 -15.20 23.26 -9.82
C ASP A 51 -14.81 22.35 -8.64
N LEU A 52 -13.84 22.78 -7.83
CA LEU A 52 -13.37 22.01 -6.68
C LEU A 52 -14.48 21.77 -5.65
N ASP A 53 -15.46 22.67 -5.55
CA ASP A 53 -16.59 22.52 -4.63
C ASP A 53 -17.65 21.52 -5.15
N GLN A 54 -17.53 21.08 -6.41
CA GLN A 54 -18.48 20.15 -7.06
C GLN A 54 -17.86 18.82 -7.43
N VAL A 55 -16.63 18.53 -6.98
CA VAL A 55 -16.01 17.24 -7.25
C VAL A 55 -16.79 16.12 -6.57
N PRO A 56 -16.92 14.95 -7.21
CA PRO A 56 -17.59 13.80 -6.62
C PRO A 56 -16.93 13.39 -5.29
N GLN A 57 -17.76 13.03 -4.33
CA GLN A 57 -17.31 12.56 -3.03
C GLN A 57 -17.02 11.07 -3.07
N ALA A 58 -15.82 10.67 -2.64
CA ALA A 58 -15.46 9.27 -2.51
C ALA A 58 -14.36 9.08 -1.44
N PRO A 59 -14.49 8.11 -0.51
CA PRO A 59 -13.48 7.86 0.52
C PRO A 59 -12.09 7.57 -0.06
N CYS A 60 -11.04 8.24 0.43
CA CYS A 60 -9.67 7.90 0.07
C CYS A 60 -9.22 6.61 0.76
N ARG A 61 -8.21 5.91 0.22
CA ARG A 61 -7.73 4.64 0.78
C ARG A 61 -7.24 4.75 2.23
N LEU A 62 -6.67 5.88 2.65
CA LEU A 62 -6.28 6.10 4.05
C LEU A 62 -7.48 6.23 4.99
N CYS A 63 -8.57 6.84 4.53
CA CYS A 63 -9.81 6.93 5.31
C CYS A 63 -10.57 5.62 5.32
N LEU A 64 -10.53 4.84 4.22
CA LEU A 64 -11.00 3.46 4.21
C LEU A 64 -10.17 2.61 5.20
N PHE A 65 -8.86 2.80 5.23
CA PHE A 65 -8.01 2.17 6.25
C PHE A 65 -8.44 2.56 7.65
N ARG A 66 -8.63 3.85 7.93
CA ARG A 66 -9.01 4.34 9.26
C ARG A 66 -10.38 3.82 9.70
N ALA A 67 -11.36 3.77 8.80
CA ALA A 67 -12.69 3.23 9.08
C ALA A 67 -12.65 1.70 9.24
N GLY A 68 -11.85 1.03 8.41
CA GLY A 68 -11.58 -0.39 8.48
C GLY A 68 -10.60 -0.79 9.59
N ALA A 69 -9.96 0.12 10.30
CA ALA A 69 -9.01 -0.25 11.34
C ALA A 69 -9.72 -0.84 12.58
N ASP A 70 -11.04 -0.65 12.69
CA ASP A 70 -11.85 -1.23 13.76
C ASP A 70 -12.56 -2.53 13.31
N THR A 71 -12.57 -2.84 12.00
CA THR A 71 -13.30 -3.97 11.41
C THR A 71 -12.45 -4.88 10.50
N GLY A 72 -11.28 -4.41 10.11
CA GLY A 72 -10.31 -5.06 9.24
C GLY A 72 -9.25 -5.80 10.05
N ARG A 73 -8.41 -6.55 9.35
CA ARG A 73 -7.42 -7.42 9.98
C ARG A 73 -6.03 -6.81 9.84
N PHE A 74 -5.38 -6.59 10.97
CA PHE A 74 -4.00 -6.14 11.04
C PHE A 74 -3.16 -7.23 11.71
N GLU A 75 -2.15 -7.72 11.00
CA GLU A 75 -1.26 -8.76 11.50
C GLU A 75 0.18 -8.27 11.51
N GLU A 76 0.85 -8.50 12.63
CA GLU A 76 2.27 -8.22 12.80
C GLU A 76 3.03 -9.54 13.02
N ASN A 77 4.09 -9.74 12.25
CA ASN A 77 4.94 -10.93 12.32
C ASN A 77 6.41 -10.53 12.50
N ALA A 78 7.17 -11.27 13.30
CA ALA A 78 8.63 -11.16 13.38
C ALA A 78 9.30 -12.30 12.60
N TYR A 79 10.38 -11.97 11.90
CA TYR A 79 11.25 -12.92 11.21
C TYR A 79 12.62 -12.95 11.87
N GLY A 80 13.15 -14.14 12.11
CA GLY A 80 14.48 -14.29 12.74
C GLY A 80 14.59 -13.61 14.11
N ARG A 81 13.49 -13.57 14.89
CA ARG A 81 13.29 -12.88 16.18
C ARG A 81 13.37 -11.34 16.13
N THR A 82 14.42 -10.79 15.54
CA THR A 82 14.65 -9.34 15.42
C THR A 82 15.28 -8.93 14.09
N GLN A 83 15.35 -9.87 13.14
CA GLN A 83 16.02 -9.67 11.85
C GLN A 83 15.06 -9.20 10.76
N GLY A 84 13.76 -9.12 11.06
CA GLY A 84 12.81 -8.47 10.19
C GLY A 84 11.39 -8.57 10.72
N TYR A 85 10.51 -7.83 10.06
CA TYR A 85 9.13 -7.65 10.46
C TYR A 85 8.23 -7.66 9.24
N GLY A 86 7.07 -8.29 9.37
CA GLY A 86 6.00 -8.28 8.38
C GLY A 86 4.77 -7.64 8.97
N LEU A 87 4.11 -6.80 8.18
CA LEU A 87 2.81 -6.24 8.49
C LEU A 87 1.89 -6.54 7.32
N THR A 88 0.75 -7.15 7.61
CA THR A 88 -0.34 -7.32 6.66
C THR A 88 -1.52 -6.53 7.17
N TRP A 89 -2.13 -5.74 6.30
CA TRP A 89 -3.38 -5.06 6.61
C TRP A 89 -4.42 -5.31 5.52
N GLU A 90 -5.61 -5.68 5.97
CA GLU A 90 -6.78 -5.91 5.16
C GLU A 90 -7.95 -5.04 5.61
N ALA A 91 -8.60 -4.36 4.67
CA ALA A 91 -9.83 -3.65 4.97
C ALA A 91 -10.99 -4.62 5.14
N ALA A 92 -11.95 -4.26 6.00
CA ALA A 92 -13.21 -4.97 6.07
C ALA A 92 -14.03 -4.84 4.78
N GLU A 93 -15.02 -5.74 4.62
CA GLU A 93 -16.01 -5.63 3.57
C GLU A 93 -16.82 -4.31 3.61
N PRO A 94 -17.28 -3.81 2.45
CA PRO A 94 -17.01 -4.33 1.11
C PRO A 94 -15.59 -4.03 0.61
N VAL A 95 -15.07 -4.92 -0.25
CA VAL A 95 -13.72 -4.97 -0.85
C VAL A 95 -12.93 -3.68 -0.66
N GLY A 96 -12.04 -3.68 0.33
CA GLY A 96 -11.14 -2.57 0.56
C GLY A 96 -9.70 -3.06 0.52
N ALA A 97 -8.84 -2.22 -0.04
CA ALA A 97 -7.41 -2.41 -0.24
C ALA A 97 -6.73 -3.43 0.71
N HIS A 98 -5.94 -4.33 0.15
CA HIS A 98 -5.13 -5.26 0.91
C HIS A 98 -3.65 -4.89 0.72
N LEU A 99 -2.97 -4.52 1.82
CA LEU A 99 -1.59 -4.02 1.81
C LEU A 99 -0.68 -4.99 2.55
N LEU A 100 0.48 -5.26 1.95
CA LEU A 100 1.57 -6.00 2.55
C LEU A 100 2.80 -5.11 2.66
N ILE A 101 3.45 -5.21 3.82
CA ILE A 101 4.73 -4.58 4.11
C ILE A 101 5.61 -5.65 4.74
N SER A 102 6.83 -5.82 4.25
CA SER A 102 7.87 -6.50 5.01
C SER A 102 9.13 -5.66 5.04
N VAL A 103 9.83 -5.68 6.16
CA VAL A 103 11.12 -5.01 6.36
C VAL A 103 12.07 -6.05 6.95
N LEU A 104 13.04 -6.50 6.16
CA LEU A 104 13.93 -7.61 6.50
C LEU A 104 15.39 -7.18 6.36
N SER A 105 16.25 -7.66 7.26
CA SER A 105 17.69 -7.54 7.14
C SER A 105 18.17 -8.30 5.89
N GLU A 106 18.90 -7.62 5.02
CA GLU A 106 19.50 -8.20 3.82
C GLU A 106 20.48 -9.32 4.19
N ALA A 107 21.31 -9.09 5.22
CA ALA A 107 22.27 -10.08 5.71
C ALA A 107 21.57 -11.36 6.19
N PHE A 108 20.43 -11.21 6.87
CA PHE A 108 19.62 -12.34 7.32
C PHE A 108 19.02 -13.14 6.16
N LEU A 109 18.51 -12.45 5.13
CA LEU A 109 17.97 -13.11 3.94
C LEU A 109 19.04 -13.88 3.17
N LEU A 110 20.25 -13.31 3.03
CA LEU A 110 21.38 -13.98 2.36
C LEU A 110 21.85 -15.23 3.11
N GLN A 111 21.71 -15.27 4.43
CA GLN A 111 22.08 -16.41 5.26
C GLN A 111 20.97 -17.47 5.33
N SER A 112 19.72 -17.08 5.06
CA SER A 112 18.55 -17.95 5.16
C SER A 112 18.36 -18.78 3.89
N ARG A 113 18.34 -20.11 4.02
CA ARG A 113 18.12 -21.05 2.89
C ARG A 113 16.64 -21.30 2.56
N LEU A 114 15.74 -20.83 3.41
CA LEU A 114 14.29 -20.99 3.31
C LEU A 114 13.63 -19.63 3.63
N PRO A 115 12.39 -19.39 3.17
CA PRO A 115 11.62 -18.25 3.66
C PRO A 115 11.58 -18.32 5.19
N PRO A 116 11.93 -17.22 5.88
CA PRO A 116 12.05 -17.24 7.32
C PRO A 116 10.69 -17.50 7.96
N ALA A 117 10.64 -18.44 8.91
CA ALA A 117 9.43 -18.68 9.69
C ALA A 117 9.03 -17.40 10.43
N SER A 118 7.74 -17.06 10.39
CA SER A 118 7.20 -15.99 11.21
C SER A 118 7.04 -16.46 12.65
N HIS A 119 7.20 -15.52 13.58
CA HIS A 119 6.95 -15.70 14.99
C HIS A 119 6.12 -14.55 15.53
N GLU A 120 5.36 -14.82 16.58
CA GLU A 120 4.65 -13.80 17.34
C GLU A 120 5.63 -12.78 17.93
N ILE A 121 5.29 -11.49 17.80
CA ILE A 121 6.08 -10.40 18.36
C ILE A 121 5.80 -10.30 19.86
N ARG A 122 6.80 -10.67 20.67
CA ARG A 122 6.73 -10.53 22.14
C ARG A 122 7.14 -9.14 22.63
N ASP A 123 8.07 -8.50 21.93
CA ASP A 123 8.51 -7.14 22.21
C ASP A 123 8.30 -6.26 20.98
N ARG A 124 7.33 -5.34 21.09
CA ARG A 124 6.99 -4.38 20.03
C ARG A 124 7.92 -3.18 19.96
N SER A 125 8.80 -2.98 20.94
CA SER A 125 9.69 -1.80 20.98
C SER A 125 10.61 -1.75 19.76
N HIS A 126 11.17 -2.88 19.35
CA HIS A 126 12.07 -2.96 18.20
C HIS A 126 11.32 -2.81 16.87
N VAL A 127 10.15 -3.45 16.74
CA VAL A 127 9.27 -3.27 15.57
C VAL A 127 8.95 -1.79 15.38
N ARG A 128 8.56 -1.11 16.46
CA ARG A 128 8.23 0.33 16.42
C ARG A 128 9.41 1.19 15.98
N GLN A 129 10.63 0.87 16.41
CA GLN A 129 11.83 1.57 15.96
C GLN A 129 12.06 1.38 14.46
N VAL A 130 11.91 0.16 13.94
CA VAL A 130 12.03 -0.13 12.50
C VAL A 130 10.96 0.60 11.70
N LEU A 131 9.70 0.59 12.15
CA LEU A 131 8.61 1.26 11.45
C LEU A 131 8.74 2.79 11.47
N ARG A 132 9.16 3.37 12.60
CA ARG A 132 9.47 4.80 12.69
C ARG A 132 10.57 5.20 11.73
N TRP A 133 11.69 4.45 11.73
CA TRP A 133 12.76 4.67 10.77
C TRP A 133 12.24 4.65 9.32
N PHE A 134 11.40 3.68 8.96
CA PHE A 134 10.84 3.60 7.60
C PHE A 134 9.97 4.81 7.24
N ILE A 135 9.14 5.29 8.18
CA ILE A 135 8.31 6.49 8.00
C ILE A 135 9.20 7.73 7.79
N GLU A 136 10.21 7.91 8.64
CA GLU A 136 11.11 9.06 8.66
C GLU A 136 12.11 9.06 7.49
N THR A 137 12.36 7.92 6.84
CA THR A 137 13.30 7.82 5.72
C THR A 137 12.75 8.51 4.47
N GLU A 138 13.26 9.68 4.12
CA GLU A 138 12.78 10.47 2.97
C GLU A 138 13.02 9.78 1.63
N HIS A 139 14.19 9.16 1.46
CA HIS A 139 14.60 8.53 0.21
C HIS A 139 14.84 7.03 0.38
N LEU A 140 14.05 6.23 -0.32
CA LEU A 140 14.20 4.78 -0.41
C LEU A 140 14.36 4.39 -1.88
N PRO A 141 15.57 4.06 -2.34
CA PRO A 141 15.77 3.63 -3.72
C PRO A 141 15.02 2.32 -3.98
N CYS A 142 14.27 2.31 -5.09
CA CYS A 142 13.63 1.11 -5.60
C CYS A 142 14.72 0.18 -6.14
N ALA A 143 14.82 -1.02 -5.57
CA ALA A 143 15.75 -2.05 -6.01
C ALA A 143 15.13 -2.94 -7.08
N HIS A 144 13.82 -3.23 -6.97
CA HIS A 144 13.12 -4.16 -7.85
C HIS A 144 11.63 -3.86 -7.91
N ILE A 145 11.02 -3.93 -9.10
CA ILE A 145 9.57 -3.83 -9.26
C ILE A 145 9.03 -5.25 -9.38
N LEU A 146 8.00 -5.59 -8.60
CA LEU A 146 7.47 -6.97 -8.56
C LEU A 146 6.95 -7.40 -9.92
N ASP A 147 7.56 -8.44 -10.48
CA ASP A 147 7.18 -9.00 -11.77
C ASP A 147 6.10 -10.09 -11.61
N ALA A 148 5.64 -10.66 -12.73
CA ALA A 148 4.59 -11.67 -12.70
C ALA A 148 4.97 -12.94 -11.91
N ARG A 149 6.27 -13.26 -11.77
CA ARG A 149 6.72 -14.37 -10.94
C ARG A 149 6.59 -13.99 -9.46
N ASP A 150 7.10 -12.84 -9.06
CA ASP A 150 7.00 -12.39 -7.66
C ASP A 150 5.54 -12.34 -7.20
N GLN A 151 4.66 -11.83 -8.07
CA GLN A 151 3.23 -11.73 -7.79
C GLN A 151 2.58 -13.10 -7.56
N ARG A 152 2.96 -14.11 -8.35
CA ARG A 152 2.50 -15.49 -8.18
C ARG A 152 3.06 -16.13 -6.91
N ASP A 153 4.36 -15.95 -6.66
CA ASP A 153 5.02 -16.50 -5.48
C ASP A 153 4.41 -15.92 -4.20
N MET A 154 4.09 -14.62 -4.18
CA MET A 154 3.34 -13.99 -3.09
C MET A 154 1.91 -14.53 -2.98
N ALA A 155 1.19 -14.63 -4.09
CA ALA A 155 -0.20 -15.11 -4.10
C ALA A 155 -0.33 -16.57 -3.62
N ALA A 156 0.70 -17.40 -3.78
CA ALA A 156 0.71 -18.78 -3.31
C ALA A 156 0.68 -18.88 -1.77
N GLY A 157 1.28 -17.92 -1.07
CA GLY A 157 1.25 -17.86 0.40
C GLY A 157 0.14 -16.97 0.95
N LEU A 158 -0.23 -15.91 0.22
CA LEU A 158 -1.19 -14.90 0.65
C LEU A 158 -2.03 -14.45 -0.56
N PRO A 159 -3.21 -15.05 -0.81
CA PRO A 159 -4.04 -14.68 -1.95
C PRO A 159 -4.43 -13.18 -1.92
N PRO A 160 -4.33 -12.46 -3.06
CA PRO A 160 -4.81 -11.08 -3.18
C PRO A 160 -6.28 -10.96 -2.76
N GLY A 161 -6.59 -10.03 -1.85
CA GLY A 161 -7.92 -9.87 -1.26
C GLY A 161 -8.43 -11.08 -0.44
N HIS A 162 -7.55 -12.01 -0.02
CA HIS A 162 -7.86 -13.17 0.84
C HIS A 162 -9.09 -14.01 0.43
N GLY A 163 -9.46 -14.01 -0.85
CA GLY A 163 -10.61 -14.76 -1.35
C GLY A 163 -11.97 -14.10 -1.06
N MET A 164 -11.99 -12.79 -0.76
CA MET A 164 -13.22 -12.01 -0.75
C MET A 164 -13.90 -12.04 -2.14
N SER A 165 -15.23 -12.00 -2.15
CA SER A 165 -15.98 -11.95 -3.41
C SER A 165 -15.64 -10.68 -4.20
N GLY A 166 -15.36 -10.82 -5.50
CA GLY A 166 -14.97 -9.71 -6.37
C GLY A 166 -13.45 -9.44 -6.44
N THR A 167 -12.62 -10.21 -5.73
CA THR A 167 -11.14 -10.09 -5.79
C THR A 167 -10.48 -11.22 -6.57
N GLU A 168 -11.25 -12.03 -7.31
CA GLU A 168 -10.75 -13.24 -7.99
C GLU A 168 -9.71 -12.93 -9.07
N ARG A 169 -9.76 -11.71 -9.63
CA ARG A 169 -8.81 -11.22 -10.64
C ARG A 169 -7.78 -10.23 -10.07
N TRP A 170 -7.71 -10.09 -8.75
CA TRP A 170 -6.72 -9.22 -8.13
C TRP A 170 -5.35 -9.87 -8.16
N GLN A 171 -4.33 -9.03 -8.22
CA GLN A 171 -2.93 -9.43 -8.15
C GLN A 171 -2.19 -8.51 -7.19
N TRP A 172 -1.12 -9.03 -6.59
CA TRP A 172 -0.17 -8.17 -5.90
C TRP A 172 0.53 -7.25 -6.90
N LYS A 173 0.68 -5.97 -6.56
CA LYS A 173 1.50 -5.02 -7.31
C LYS A 173 2.36 -4.27 -6.31
N GLY A 174 3.63 -4.05 -6.61
CA GLY A 174 4.53 -3.50 -5.61
C GLY A 174 5.98 -3.40 -6.06
N ALA A 175 6.84 -3.16 -5.09
CA ALA A 175 8.28 -3.08 -5.29
C ALA A 175 9.03 -3.44 -4.02
N ILE A 176 10.31 -3.77 -4.20
CA ILE A 176 11.31 -3.93 -3.15
C ILE A 176 12.18 -2.68 -3.14
N PHE A 177 12.28 -2.07 -1.98
CA PHE A 177 13.15 -0.93 -1.70
C PHE A 177 14.31 -1.35 -0.81
N ARG A 178 15.40 -0.60 -0.86
CA ARG A 178 16.62 -0.89 -0.10
C ARG A 178 17.06 0.35 0.67
N GLY A 179 17.37 0.21 1.96
CA GLY A 179 17.80 1.34 2.78
C GLY A 179 18.65 0.92 3.97
N ASP A 180 19.53 1.81 4.44
CA ASP A 180 20.29 1.57 5.67
C ASP A 180 19.40 1.79 6.89
N CYS A 181 19.18 0.73 7.65
CA CYS A 181 18.26 0.65 8.78
C CYS A 181 19.05 0.42 10.07
N PRO A 182 19.37 1.50 10.83
CA PRO A 182 20.10 1.38 12.08
C PRO A 182 19.48 0.41 13.10
N PRO A 183 18.14 0.36 13.29
CA PRO A 183 17.53 -0.62 14.18
C PRO A 183 17.84 -2.08 13.77
N LEU A 184 17.85 -2.39 12.47
CA LEU A 184 18.23 -3.71 11.96
C LEU A 184 19.75 -3.92 11.84
N GLN A 185 20.56 -2.92 12.21
CA GLN A 185 22.02 -2.95 12.18
C GLN A 185 22.60 -3.20 10.79
N GLY A 186 21.99 -2.61 9.76
CA GLY A 186 22.51 -2.66 8.39
C GLY A 186 21.42 -2.45 7.34
N ILE A 187 21.63 -3.03 6.16
CA ILE A 187 20.71 -2.85 5.03
C ILE A 187 19.40 -3.61 5.28
N ALA A 188 18.30 -2.90 5.16
CA ALA A 188 16.95 -3.43 5.08
C ALA A 188 16.49 -3.55 3.62
N LEU A 189 15.88 -4.69 3.30
CA LEU A 189 15.01 -4.88 2.14
C LEU A 189 13.57 -4.70 2.57
N ILE A 190 12.87 -3.80 1.90
CA ILE A 190 11.50 -3.42 2.21
C ILE A 190 10.60 -3.83 1.05
N THR A 191 9.78 -4.86 1.21
CA THR A 191 8.77 -5.21 0.22
C THR A 191 7.48 -4.48 0.54
N LEU A 192 7.01 -3.67 -0.40
CA LEU A 192 5.69 -3.06 -0.33
C LEU A 192 4.83 -3.63 -1.46
N ALA A 193 3.64 -4.10 -1.13
CA ALA A 193 2.70 -4.58 -2.14
C ALA A 193 1.26 -4.23 -1.78
N LEU A 194 0.45 -4.01 -2.82
CA LEU A 194 -0.96 -3.71 -2.73
C LEU A 194 -1.71 -4.66 -3.66
N ALA A 195 -2.74 -5.32 -3.14
CA ALA A 195 -3.63 -6.12 -3.97
C ALA A 195 -4.54 -5.17 -4.75
N LEU A 196 -4.54 -5.35 -6.06
CA LEU A 196 -5.26 -4.49 -7.00
C LEU A 196 -5.86 -5.35 -8.12
N PRO A 197 -6.97 -4.93 -8.74
CA PRO A 197 -7.42 -5.50 -10.01
C PRO A 197 -6.28 -5.58 -11.03
N GLN A 198 -6.29 -6.61 -11.88
CA GLN A 198 -5.28 -6.83 -12.91
C GLN A 198 -5.05 -5.59 -13.79
N GLU A 199 -6.10 -4.83 -14.06
CA GLU A 199 -6.13 -3.67 -14.92
C GLU A 199 -5.64 -2.39 -14.20
N GLU A 200 -5.74 -2.33 -12.86
CA GLU A 200 -5.42 -1.13 -12.08
C GLU A 200 -3.89 -0.91 -11.96
N LEU A 201 -3.38 0.19 -12.50
CA LEU A 201 -1.94 0.49 -12.48
C LEU A 201 -1.51 1.07 -11.13
N LEU A 202 -0.34 0.63 -10.66
CA LEU A 202 0.25 1.08 -9.41
C LEU A 202 1.34 2.12 -9.65
N HIS A 203 1.20 3.29 -9.02
CA HIS A 203 2.28 4.26 -8.86
C HIS A 203 3.06 3.98 -7.57
N LEU A 204 4.37 3.74 -7.68
CA LEU A 204 5.22 3.41 -6.52
C LEU A 204 5.29 4.53 -5.48
N SER A 205 5.25 5.80 -5.93
CA SER A 205 5.18 6.95 -5.02
C SER A 205 3.88 6.97 -4.21
N SER A 206 2.74 6.62 -4.83
CA SER A 206 1.46 6.46 -4.14
C SER A 206 1.51 5.31 -3.14
N LEU A 207 2.16 4.20 -3.48
CA LEU A 207 2.34 3.07 -2.57
C LEU A 207 3.14 3.47 -1.32
N LEU A 208 4.30 4.11 -1.50
CA LEU A 208 5.11 4.60 -0.39
C LEU A 208 4.33 5.55 0.53
N HIS A 209 3.61 6.52 -0.05
CA HIS A 209 2.81 7.48 0.73
C HIS A 209 1.67 6.79 1.49
N LEU A 210 0.95 5.88 0.84
CA LEU A 210 -0.12 5.10 1.47
C LEU A 210 0.43 4.31 2.66
N THR A 211 1.51 3.56 2.42
CA THR A 211 2.17 2.74 3.42
C THR A 211 2.62 3.57 4.62
N LYS A 212 3.29 4.71 4.40
CA LYS A 212 3.75 5.57 5.49
C LYS A 212 2.59 6.13 6.31
N GLY A 213 1.58 6.70 5.63
CA GLY A 213 0.40 7.23 6.33
C GLY A 213 -0.36 6.14 7.10
N MET A 214 -0.40 4.92 6.59
CA MET A 214 -0.96 3.77 7.27
C MET A 214 -0.17 3.45 8.56
N LEU A 215 1.16 3.35 8.46
CA LEU A 215 2.01 3.05 9.60
C LEU A 215 1.97 4.14 10.67
N GLU A 216 1.90 5.42 10.28
CA GLU A 216 1.70 6.53 11.21
C GLU A 216 0.40 6.38 12.01
N LEU A 217 -0.70 6.01 11.34
CA LEU A 217 -1.98 5.74 12.00
C LEU A 217 -1.89 4.55 12.95
N THR A 218 -1.22 3.47 12.55
CA THR A 218 -1.04 2.29 13.40
C THR A 218 -0.21 2.62 14.63
N LEU A 219 0.93 3.30 14.46
CA LEU A 219 1.84 3.64 15.55
C LEU A 219 1.22 4.62 16.55
N THR A 220 0.37 5.54 16.08
CA THR A 220 -0.32 6.50 16.96
C THR A 220 -1.50 5.87 17.71
N ARG A 221 -2.31 5.01 17.06
CA ARG A 221 -3.44 4.32 17.71
C ARG A 221 -3.00 3.35 18.81
N GLN A 222 -1.93 2.61 18.60
CA GLN A 222 -1.43 1.64 19.59
C GLN A 222 -0.68 2.30 20.78
N CYS A 223 -0.53 3.63 20.81
CA CYS A 223 -0.05 4.36 21.99
C CYS A 223 -1.20 4.80 22.92
N ALA A 224 -2.45 4.67 22.48
CA ALA A 224 -3.64 5.03 23.25
C ALA A 224 -4.29 3.85 23.99
N GLN A 225 -3.71 2.65 23.89
CA GLN A 225 -4.08 1.43 24.61
C GLN A 225 -2.94 1.05 25.56
#